data_AF-A0A4Y2JJ36-F1
#
_entry.id   AF-A0A4Y2JJ36-F1
#
_cell.length_a   1.000
_cell.length_b   1.000
_cell.length_c   1.000
_cell.angle_alpha   90.00
_cell.angle_beta   90.00
_cell.angle_gamma   90.00
#
_symmetry.space_group_name_H-M   'P 1'
#
loop_
_entity.id
_entity.type
_entity.pdbx_description
1 polymer ?
#
loop_
_entity_poly.entity_id
_entity_poly.type
_entity_poly.pdbx_seq_one_letter_code
_entity_poly.pdbx_strand_id
1 'polypeptide(L)'
;MYTDPVREVSIGISLGDLHADTSGSGEMVMSPEFCGKIHLKGSSLFGHFIIFSEEATAKEKRRIVALIDSLATKTIRISELIQGEMKNNLMDFKKKIEDIDSSKKCCYCSKHDRRSKNIIGKNLSNFVFQRREYRKDT
;
A
#
# COMPACT_ATOMS: atom_id res chain seq x y z
N MET A 1 -39.59 13.16 -20.75
CA MET A 1 -40.03 14.22 -21.66
C MET A 1 -38.95 15.29 -21.65
N TYR A 2 -38.24 15.49 -22.77
CA TYR A 2 -37.32 16.62 -22.92
C TYR A 2 -38.16 17.89 -23.12
N THR A 3 -37.82 18.96 -22.40
CA THR A 3 -38.42 20.28 -22.59
C THR A 3 -37.69 20.97 -23.73
N ASP A 4 -38.43 21.47 -24.71
CA ASP A 4 -37.89 22.24 -25.83
C ASP A 4 -37.67 23.71 -25.39
N PRO A 5 -36.50 24.34 -25.60
CA PRO A 5 -35.32 23.85 -26.32
C PRO A 5 -34.41 22.90 -25.53
N VAL A 6 -33.91 21.88 -26.22
CA VAL A 6 -32.90 20.94 -25.70
C VAL A 6 -31.52 21.60 -25.68
N ARG A 7 -30.81 21.46 -24.56
CA ARG A 7 -29.43 21.95 -24.42
C ARG A 7 -28.45 20.83 -24.71
N GLU A 8 -27.57 21.08 -25.68
CA GLU A 8 -26.43 20.24 -26.01
C GLU A 8 -25.15 20.78 -25.36
N VAL A 9 -24.29 19.87 -24.92
CA VAL A 9 -23.01 20.16 -24.28
C VAL A 9 -21.94 19.27 -24.88
N SER A 10 -20.87 19.88 -25.36
CA SER A 10 -19.64 19.20 -25.76
C SER A 10 -18.52 19.56 -24.79
N ILE A 11 -17.68 18.58 -24.47
CA ILE A 11 -16.44 18.78 -23.70
C ILE A 11 -15.28 18.57 -24.66
N GLY A 12 -14.31 19.48 -24.69
CA GLY A 12 -13.07 19.34 -25.48
C GLY A 12 -13.13 19.90 -26.91
N ILE A 13 -14.26 19.83 -27.61
CA ILE A 13 -14.49 20.45 -28.93
C ILE A 13 -15.64 21.46 -28.84
N SER A 14 -15.60 22.54 -29.63
CA SER A 14 -16.71 23.49 -29.71
C SER A 14 -17.88 22.87 -30.49
N LEU A 15 -19.12 23.24 -30.14
CA LEU A 15 -20.30 22.78 -30.88
C LEU A 15 -20.26 23.26 -32.34
N GLY A 16 -19.73 24.45 -32.62
CA GLY A 16 -19.61 24.96 -33.99
C GLY A 16 -18.74 24.07 -34.88
N ASP A 17 -17.60 23.63 -34.36
CA ASP A 17 -16.67 22.78 -35.10
C ASP A 17 -17.21 21.35 -35.26
N LEU A 18 -17.93 20.84 -34.25
CA LEU A 18 -18.57 19.53 -34.30
C LEU A 18 -19.66 19.46 -35.38
N HIS A 19 -20.44 20.53 -35.53
CA HIS A 19 -21.47 20.61 -36.59
C HIS A 19 -20.86 20.82 -37.98
N ALA A 20 -19.64 21.37 -38.07
CA ALA A 20 -18.97 21.64 -39.34
C ALA A 20 -18.30 20.40 -39.95
N ASP A 21 -17.86 19.43 -39.14
CA ASP A 21 -17.18 18.21 -39.62
C ASP A 21 -17.63 16.95 -38.87
N THR A 22 -18.66 16.28 -39.38
CA THR A 22 -19.26 15.04 -38.86
C THR A 22 -18.52 13.77 -39.33
N SER A 23 -17.33 13.89 -39.94
CA SER A 23 -16.55 12.75 -40.46
C SER A 23 -15.12 12.71 -39.95
N GLY A 24 -14.69 13.75 -39.24
CA GLY A 24 -13.35 13.90 -38.73
C GLY A 24 -13.06 13.04 -37.49
N SER A 25 -11.77 12.79 -37.26
CA SER A 25 -11.28 12.04 -36.08
C SER A 25 -11.65 12.64 -34.70
N GLY A 26 -12.16 13.88 -34.66
CA GLY A 26 -12.60 14.55 -33.43
C GLY A 26 -13.83 13.91 -32.79
N GLU A 27 -14.72 13.33 -33.59
CA GLU A 27 -15.95 12.66 -33.12
C GLU A 27 -15.64 11.36 -32.37
N MET A 28 -14.51 10.70 -32.69
CA MET A 28 -14.06 9.49 -32.00
C MET A 28 -13.50 9.77 -30.60
N VAL A 29 -13.06 11.01 -30.35
CA VAL A 29 -12.44 11.39 -29.06
C VAL A 29 -13.49 11.91 -28.08
N MET A 30 -14.53 12.61 -28.55
CA MET A 30 -15.52 13.25 -27.69
C MET A 30 -16.95 13.09 -28.22
N SER A 31 -17.85 12.60 -27.37
CA SER A 31 -19.29 12.48 -27.67
C SER A 31 -20.04 13.71 -27.11
N PRO A 32 -20.88 14.40 -27.91
CA PRO A 32 -21.79 15.41 -27.39
C PRO A 32 -22.85 14.77 -26.48
N GLU A 33 -23.22 15.47 -25.41
CA GLU A 33 -24.25 15.02 -24.48
C GLU A 33 -25.36 16.05 -24.32
N PHE A 34 -26.60 15.58 -24.20
CA PHE A 34 -27.73 16.42 -23.82
C PHE A 34 -27.78 16.53 -22.30
N CYS A 35 -27.49 17.72 -21.78
CA CYS A 35 -27.47 17.97 -20.34
C CYS A 35 -28.25 19.24 -19.97
N GLY A 36 -29.21 19.10 -19.06
CA GLY A 36 -29.97 20.21 -18.49
C GLY A 36 -29.29 20.92 -17.32
N LYS A 37 -28.08 20.51 -16.93
CA LYS A 37 -27.35 21.09 -15.79
C LYS A 37 -26.38 22.18 -16.24
N ILE A 38 -25.93 22.97 -15.27
CA ILE A 38 -24.92 24.00 -15.50
C ILE A 38 -23.54 23.34 -15.38
N HIS A 39 -22.72 23.54 -16.41
CA HIS A 39 -21.34 23.06 -16.43
C HIS A 39 -20.37 24.18 -16.05
N LEU A 40 -19.19 23.78 -15.58
CA LEU A 40 -18.07 24.70 -15.42
C LEU A 40 -17.56 25.13 -16.81
N LYS A 41 -17.00 26.34 -16.89
CA LYS A 41 -16.46 26.88 -18.15
C LYS A 41 -15.22 26.11 -18.66
N GLY A 42 -14.56 25.35 -17.79
CA GLY A 42 -13.35 24.61 -18.15
C GLY A 42 -13.03 23.53 -17.12
N SER A 43 -12.27 22.53 -17.55
CA SER A 43 -11.93 21.37 -16.73
C SER A 43 -10.89 21.67 -15.64
N SER A 44 -10.13 22.75 -15.77
CA SER A 44 -9.11 23.16 -14.80
C SER A 44 -9.67 23.43 -13.40
N LEU A 45 -10.93 23.90 -13.31
CA LEU A 45 -11.59 24.13 -12.02
C LEU A 45 -11.93 22.84 -11.27
N PHE A 46 -11.96 21.67 -11.93
CA PHE A 46 -12.21 20.41 -11.23
C PHE A 46 -11.04 19.98 -10.33
N GLY A 47 -9.85 20.55 -10.54
CA GLY A 47 -8.67 20.23 -9.75
C GLY A 47 -8.34 18.73 -9.81
N HIS A 48 -8.35 18.08 -8.66
CA HIS A 48 -8.07 16.65 -8.56
C HIS A 48 -9.30 15.80 -8.84
N PHE A 49 -9.12 14.76 -9.65
CA PHE A 49 -10.12 13.72 -9.92
C PHE A 49 -9.55 12.37 -9.48
N ILE A 50 -10.19 11.71 -8.52
CA ILE A 50 -9.71 10.45 -7.93
C ILE A 50 -10.78 9.40 -8.08
N ILE A 51 -10.43 8.26 -8.66
CA ILE A 51 -11.27 7.07 -8.67
C ILE A 51 -11.14 6.39 -7.30
N PHE A 52 -12.24 6.32 -6.56
CA PHE A 52 -12.27 5.78 -5.21
C PHE A 52 -12.63 4.30 -5.19
N SER A 53 -13.60 3.88 -6.01
CA SER A 53 -14.01 2.48 -6.11
C SER A 53 -14.55 2.17 -7.50
N GLU A 54 -14.34 0.92 -7.94
CA GLU A 54 -14.97 0.34 -9.12
C GLU A 54 -15.63 -1.00 -8.72
N GLU A 55 -16.92 -1.12 -8.98
CA GLU A 55 -17.71 -2.31 -8.62
C GLU A 55 -18.42 -2.90 -9.85
N ALA A 56 -18.36 -4.22 -10.03
CA ALA A 56 -19.18 -4.91 -11.02
C ALA A 56 -20.61 -5.08 -10.50
N THR A 57 -21.58 -4.41 -11.13
CA THR A 57 -23.00 -4.55 -10.75
C THR A 57 -23.72 -5.61 -11.59
N ALA A 58 -23.28 -5.87 -12.83
CA ALA A 58 -23.83 -6.91 -13.70
C ALA A 58 -22.79 -7.35 -14.74
N LYS A 59 -23.10 -8.38 -15.53
CA LYS A 59 -22.32 -8.74 -16.71
C LYS A 59 -22.19 -7.51 -17.61
N GLU A 60 -20.95 -7.12 -17.93
CA GLU A 60 -20.61 -5.94 -18.73
C GLU A 60 -20.95 -4.57 -18.13
N LYS A 61 -21.33 -4.46 -16.85
CA LYS A 61 -21.60 -3.17 -16.19
C LYS A 61 -20.70 -2.95 -14.98
N ARG A 62 -19.97 -1.82 -15.00
CA ARG A 62 -19.13 -1.34 -13.91
C ARG A 62 -19.67 -0.01 -13.37
N ARG A 63 -19.75 0.12 -12.05
CA ARG A 63 -20.06 1.37 -11.35
C ARG A 63 -18.75 1.94 -10.80
N ILE A 64 -18.43 3.16 -11.20
CA ILE A 64 -17.25 3.88 -10.71
C ILE A 64 -17.71 4.98 -9.76
N VAL A 65 -17.09 5.04 -8.59
CA VAL A 65 -17.24 6.14 -7.63
C VAL A 65 -15.99 6.98 -7.69
N ALA A 66 -16.13 8.27 -8.00
CA ALA A 66 -15.03 9.21 -8.07
C ALA A 66 -15.26 10.44 -7.18
N LEU A 67 -14.17 10.99 -6.65
CA LEU A 67 -14.14 12.19 -5.83
C LEU A 67 -13.49 13.32 -6.64
N ILE A 68 -13.97 14.55 -6.42
CA ILE A 68 -13.54 15.73 -7.18
C ILE A 68 -13.14 16.86 -6.21
N ASP A 69 -12.25 17.74 -6.64
CA ASP A 69 -11.93 19.04 -6.04
C ASP A 69 -11.52 18.94 -4.55
N SER A 70 -12.22 19.62 -3.64
CA SER A 70 -11.86 19.70 -2.22
C SER A 70 -11.97 18.35 -1.52
N LEU A 71 -12.90 17.50 -1.96
CA LEU A 71 -13.07 16.15 -1.42
C LEU A 71 -11.88 15.27 -1.82
N ALA A 72 -11.45 15.36 -3.08
CA ALA A 72 -10.27 14.64 -3.57
C ALA A 72 -9.00 15.07 -2.81
N THR A 73 -8.81 16.38 -2.62
CA THR A 73 -7.66 16.93 -1.88
C THR A 73 -7.64 16.45 -0.43
N LYS A 74 -8.79 16.41 0.24
CA LYS A 74 -8.90 15.87 1.61
C LYS A 74 -8.53 14.39 1.65
N THR A 75 -9.01 13.59 0.70
CA THR A 75 -8.69 12.16 0.61
C THR A 75 -7.21 11.90 0.41
N ILE A 76 -6.52 12.71 -0.40
CA ILE A 76 -5.05 12.61 -0.57
C ILE A 76 -4.35 12.80 0.77
N ARG A 77 -4.68 13.86 1.51
CA ARG A 77 -4.07 14.13 2.82
C ARG A 77 -4.34 13.02 3.83
N ILE A 78 -5.55 12.47 3.85
CA ILE A 78 -5.89 11.32 4.70
C ILE A 78 -5.06 10.10 4.31
N SER A 79 -4.89 9.84 3.00
CA SER A 79 -4.05 8.75 2.52
C SER A 79 -2.60 8.89 2.98
N GLU A 80 -2.03 10.10 2.89
CA GLU A 80 -0.67 10.39 3.35
C GLU A 80 -0.49 10.15 4.85
N LEU A 81 -1.47 10.57 5.67
CA LEU A 81 -1.46 10.34 7.11
C LEU A 81 -1.47 8.84 7.44
N ILE A 82 -2.38 8.08 6.83
CA ILE A 82 -2.48 6.63 7.02
C ILE A 82 -1.19 5.93 6.59
N GLN A 83 -0.60 6.34 5.45
CA GLN A 83 0.69 5.80 5.01
C GLN A 83 1.82 6.11 5.99
N GLY A 84 1.83 7.29 6.59
CA GLY A 84 2.79 7.67 7.63
C GLY A 84 2.67 6.77 8.87
N GLU A 85 1.45 6.55 9.36
CA GLU A 85 1.18 5.65 10.48
C GLU A 85 1.61 4.21 10.18
N MET A 86 1.29 3.71 8.98
CA MET A 86 1.72 2.37 8.54
C MET A 86 3.24 2.23 8.52
N LYS A 87 3.97 3.24 8.03
CA LYS A 87 5.45 3.23 8.02
C LYS A 87 6.03 3.21 9.43
N ASN A 88 5.48 4.00 10.34
CA ASN A 88 5.93 4.03 11.74
C ASN A 88 5.70 2.66 12.40
N ASN A 89 4.51 2.09 12.25
CA ASN A 89 4.20 0.75 12.75
C ASN A 89 5.17 -0.30 12.20
N LEU A 90 5.48 -0.26 10.90
CA LEU A 90 6.44 -1.18 10.27
C LEU A 90 7.85 -1.03 10.84
N MET A 91 8.30 0.20 11.10
CA MET A 91 9.61 0.44 11.73
C MET A 91 9.66 -0.10 13.16
N ASP A 92 8.59 0.07 13.94
CA ASP A 92 8.49 -0.48 15.29
C ASP A 92 8.49 -2.01 15.29
N PHE A 93 7.77 -2.64 14.34
CA PHE A 93 7.81 -4.09 14.16
C PHE A 93 9.20 -4.57 13.76
N LYS A 94 9.86 -3.89 12.83
CA LYS A 94 11.22 -4.22 12.40
C LYS A 94 12.20 -4.19 13.58
N LYS A 95 12.15 -3.13 14.39
CA LYS A 95 12.99 -3.00 15.59
C LYS A 95 12.77 -4.15 16.58
N LYS A 96 11.50 -4.51 16.86
CA LYS A 96 11.18 -5.65 17.73
C LYS A 96 11.73 -6.98 17.22
N ILE A 97 11.73 -7.19 15.90
CA ILE A 97 12.30 -8.39 15.28
C ILE A 97 13.83 -8.42 15.51
N GLU A 98 14.51 -7.30 15.29
CA GLU A 98 15.95 -7.16 15.52
C GLU A 98 16.32 -7.40 17.01
N ASP A 99 15.51 -6.88 17.94
CA ASP A 99 15.68 -7.11 19.38
C ASP A 99 15.50 -8.59 19.77
N ILE A 100 14.54 -9.29 19.15
CA ILE A 100 14.32 -10.72 19.38
C ILE A 100 15.48 -11.55 18.82
N ASP A 101 15.98 -11.22 17.63
CA ASP A 101 17.07 -11.96 16.99
C ASP A 101 18.39 -11.78 17.75
N SER A 102 18.66 -10.56 18.23
CA SER A 102 19.81 -10.30 19.10
C SER A 102 19.71 -11.05 20.43
N SER A 103 18.53 -11.08 21.06
CA SER A 103 18.28 -11.84 22.29
C SER A 103 18.48 -13.35 22.09
N LYS A 104 17.94 -13.91 21.01
CA LYS A 104 18.13 -15.33 20.65
C LYS A 104 19.61 -15.66 20.42
N LYS A 105 20.34 -14.80 19.71
CA LYS A 105 21.78 -14.97 19.43
C LYS A 105 22.60 -14.97 20.72
N CYS A 106 22.32 -14.03 21.63
CA CYS A 106 22.96 -13.97 22.95
C CYS A 106 22.65 -15.24 23.80
N CYS A 107 21.39 -15.66 23.82
CA CYS A 107 20.95 -16.83 24.58
C CYS A 107 21.57 -18.14 24.04
N TYR A 108 21.72 -18.28 22.72
CA TYR A 108 22.37 -19.45 22.13
C TYR A 108 23.87 -19.50 22.49
N CYS A 109 24.58 -18.37 22.37
CA CYS A 109 26.01 -18.30 22.65
C CYS A 109 26.33 -18.62 24.12
N SER A 110 25.54 -18.06 25.05
CA SER A 110 25.69 -18.32 26.48
C SER A 110 25.35 -19.77 26.88
N LYS A 111 24.33 -20.37 26.26
CA LYS A 111 24.01 -21.80 26.44
C LYS A 111 25.14 -22.71 25.94
N HIS A 112 25.75 -22.38 24.80
CA HIS A 112 26.84 -23.17 24.24
C HIS A 112 28.10 -23.10 25.12
N ASP A 113 28.53 -21.91 25.54
CA ASP A 113 29.69 -21.74 26.42
C ASP A 113 29.52 -22.47 27.77
N ARG A 114 28.33 -22.37 28.38
CA ARG A 114 28.01 -23.08 29.62
C ARG A 114 28.07 -24.61 29.44
N ARG A 115 27.58 -25.13 28.32
CA ARG A 115 27.60 -26.58 28.02
C ARG A 115 29.04 -27.07 27.83
N SER A 116 29.87 -26.31 27.13
CA SER A 116 31.30 -26.61 26.95
C SER A 116 32.07 -26.65 28.28
N LYS A 117 31.87 -25.65 29.15
CA LYS A 117 32.49 -25.62 30.50
C LYS A 117 32.12 -26.83 31.34
N ASN A 118 30.86 -27.25 31.30
CA ASN A 118 30.39 -28.44 32.02
C ASN A 118 31.04 -29.73 31.50
N ILE A 119 31.21 -29.88 30.18
CA ILE A 119 31.86 -31.07 29.60
C ILE A 119 33.34 -31.10 29.99
N ILE A 120 34.04 -29.97 29.88
CA ILE A 120 35.46 -29.84 30.27
C ILE A 120 35.64 -30.17 31.76
N GLY A 121 34.78 -29.65 32.64
CA GLY A 121 34.81 -29.94 34.07
C GLY A 121 34.62 -31.42 34.40
N LYS A 122 33.64 -32.09 33.76
CA LYS A 122 33.41 -33.53 33.92
C LYS A 122 34.58 -34.37 33.42
N ASN A 123 35.16 -33.99 32.29
CA ASN A 123 36.32 -34.69 31.73
C ASN A 123 37.55 -34.54 32.64
N LEU A 124 37.78 -33.33 33.19
CA LEU A 124 38.85 -33.08 34.15
C LEU A 124 38.65 -33.87 35.45
N SER A 125 37.43 -33.90 36.01
CA SER A 125 37.15 -34.69 37.23
C SER A 125 37.35 -36.18 37.00
N ASN A 126 36.91 -36.70 35.85
CA ASN A 126 37.13 -38.10 35.48
C ASN A 126 38.62 -38.42 35.30
N PHE A 127 39.38 -37.51 34.70
CA PHE A 127 40.83 -37.68 34.54
C PHE A 127 41.58 -37.67 35.88
N VAL A 128 41.21 -36.77 36.79
CA VAL A 128 41.77 -36.74 38.16
C VAL A 128 41.37 -37.99 38.94
N PHE A 129 40.14 -38.48 38.77
CA PHE A 129 39.66 -39.71 39.39
C PHE A 129 40.44 -40.94 38.91
N GLN A 130 40.57 -41.12 37.59
CA GLN A 130 41.39 -42.19 37.01
C GLN A 130 42.85 -42.11 37.46
N ARG A 131 43.43 -40.91 37.54
CA ARG A 131 44.80 -40.73 38.07
C ARG A 131 44.95 -41.06 39.56
N ARG A 132 43.88 -40.97 40.36
CA ARG A 132 43.90 -41.35 41.78
C ARG A 132 43.73 -42.85 41.97
N GLU A 133 42.90 -43.51 41.17
CA GLU A 133 42.79 -44.98 41.14
C GLU A 133 44.14 -45.62 40.76
N TYR A 134 44.75 -45.20 39.64
CA TYR A 134 46.05 -45.72 39.19
C TYR A 134 47.21 -45.52 40.17
N ARG A 135 47.09 -44.59 41.13
CA ARG A 135 48.13 -44.31 42.14
C ARG A 135 47.95 -45.11 43.43
N LYS A 136 46.84 -45.85 43.59
CA LYS A 136 46.62 -46.75 44.72
C LYS A 136 47.09 -48.18 44.44
N ASP A 137 47.30 -48.52 43.18
CA ASP A 137 47.71 -49.86 42.72
C ASP A 137 49.24 -49.99 42.49
N THR A 138 50.03 -48.98 42.88
CA THR A 138 51.51 -48.96 42.89
C THR A 138 52.03 -48.71 44.29
#